data_AF-V9G9J4-F1
#
_entry.id   AF-V9G9J4-F1
#
_cell.length_a   1.000
_cell.length_b   1.000
_cell.length_c   1.000
_cell.angle_alpha   90.00
_cell.angle_beta   90.00
_cell.angle_gamma   90.00
#
_symmetry.space_group_name_H-M   'P 1'
#
loop_
_entity.id
_entity.type
_entity.pdbx_description
1 polymer ?
#
loop_
_entity_poly.entity_id
_entity_poly.type
_entity_poly.pdbx_seq_one_letter_code
_entity_poly.pdbx_strand_id
1 'polypeptide(L)' 'MPGVHIGDGAIIAANSVVVKDVPPYHIAGGNPCRMIKKRFSDELIDKLLAMKWWDWPARKIFDHLETLCSGDLTKIEGIQ' A
#
# COMPACT_ATOMS: atom_id res chain seq x y z
N MET A 1 -3.59 -4.41 18.57
CA MET A 1 -3.78 -3.76 19.87
C MET A 1 -4.72 -2.57 19.67
N PRO A 2 -5.64 -2.26 20.58
CA PRO A 2 -6.49 -1.08 20.43
C PRO A 2 -5.63 0.18 20.24
N GLY A 3 -6.00 1.03 19.27
CA GLY A 3 -5.33 2.32 19.01
C GLY A 3 -4.16 2.30 18.00
N VAL A 4 -3.82 1.15 17.42
CA VAL A 4 -2.79 1.09 16.36
C VAL A 4 -3.35 1.54 15.01
N HIS A 5 -2.54 2.25 14.23
CA HIS A 5 -2.84 2.69 12.88
C HIS A 5 -2.13 1.81 11.85
N ILE A 6 -2.86 1.42 10.81
CA ILE A 6 -2.31 0.67 9.67
C ILE A 6 -2.43 1.58 8.45
N GLY A 7 -1.29 1.94 7.87
CA GLY A 7 -1.23 2.81 6.71
C GLY A 7 -1.71 2.16 5.41
N ASP A 8 -2.01 3.01 4.43
CA ASP A 8 -2.54 2.58 3.13
C ASP A 8 -1.61 1.60 2.42
N GLY A 9 -2.19 0.56 1.83
CA GLY A 9 -1.43 -0.44 1.09
C GLY A 9 -0.46 -1.29 1.93
N ALA A 10 -0.52 -1.25 3.27
CA ALA A 10 0.25 -2.16 4.12
C ALA A 10 -0.18 -3.62 3.95
N ILE A 11 0.75 -4.56 4.17
CA ILE A 11 0.48 -6.01 4.14
C ILE A 11 0.84 -6.59 5.50
N ILE A 12 -0.12 -7.28 6.14
CA ILE A 12 0.08 -7.96 7.42
C ILE A 12 0.15 -9.46 7.18
N ALA A 13 1.26 -10.08 7.54
CA ALA A 13 1.44 -11.53 7.40
C ALA A 13 0.43 -12.29 8.29
N ALA A 14 0.07 -13.50 7.87
CA ALA A 14 -0.81 -14.36 8.65
C ALA A 14 -0.27 -14.60 10.08
N ASN A 15 -1.18 -14.74 11.05
CA ASN A 15 -0.87 -14.96 12.48
C ASN A 15 -0.04 -13.86 13.15
N SER A 16 -0.10 -12.63 12.66
CA SER A 16 0.63 -11.50 13.24
C SER A 16 -0.15 -10.78 14.35
N VAL A 17 0.56 -10.31 15.37
CA VAL A 17 -0.01 -9.48 16.45
C VAL A 17 0.55 -8.07 16.36
N VAL A 18 -0.25 -7.17 15.80
CA VAL A 18 0.12 -5.76 15.59
C VAL A 18 0.06 -5.01 16.91
N VAL A 19 1.25 -4.68 17.43
CA VAL A 19 1.46 -3.96 18.71
C VAL A 19 1.93 -2.51 18.51
N LYS A 20 2.25 -2.11 17.29
CA LYS A 20 2.73 -0.78 16.90
C LYS A 20 2.13 -0.40 15.55
N ASP A 21 2.15 0.88 15.23
CA ASP A 21 1.68 1.39 13.94
C ASP A 21 2.48 0.81 12.78
N VAL A 22 1.79 0.59 11.65
CA VAL A 22 2.37 0.06 10.42
C VAL A 22 2.36 1.17 9.36
N PRO A 23 3.54 1.62 8.86
CA PRO A 23 3.59 2.66 7.85
C PRO A 23 2.93 2.21 6.53
N PRO A 24 2.50 3.15 5.69
CA PRO A 24 1.94 2.83 4.38
C PRO A 24 2.90 1.98 3.54
N TYR A 25 2.33 1.06 2.76
CA TYR A 25 3.07 0.19 1.84
C TYR A 25 4.18 -0.66 2.48
N HIS A 26 4.16 -0.86 3.80
CA HIS A 26 5.06 -1.77 4.49
C HIS A 26 4.46 -3.16 4.63
N ILE A 27 5.32 -4.17 4.54
CA ILE A 27 5.01 -5.56 4.85
C ILE A 27 5.49 -5.82 6.27
N ALA A 28 4.58 -6.21 7.16
CA ALA A 28 4.87 -6.49 8.56
C ALA A 28 4.35 -7.86 8.96
N GLY A 29 5.03 -8.53 9.90
CA GLY A 29 4.62 -9.87 10.34
C GLY A 29 5.18 -10.31 11.68
N GLY A 30 4.55 -11.34 12.28
CA GLY A 30 5.00 -11.99 13.52
C GLY A 30 4.23 -11.58 14.78
N ASN A 31 4.59 -12.20 15.91
CA ASN A 31 4.03 -11.92 17.23
C ASN A 31 5.18 -11.77 18.25
N PRO A 32 5.58 -10.55 18.65
CA PRO A 32 5.04 -9.26 18.21
C PRO A 32 5.40 -8.93 16.76
N CYS A 33 4.51 -8.22 16.06
CA CYS A 33 4.68 -7.86 14.66
C CYS A 33 5.90 -6.94 14.45
N ARG A 34 6.72 -7.24 13.43
CA ARG A 34 7.90 -6.48 13.03
C ARG A 34 7.85 -6.15 11.54
N MET A 35 8.52 -5.06 11.15
CA MET A 35 8.67 -4.69 9.74
C MET A 35 9.57 -5.71 9.03
N ILE A 36 9.10 -6.21 7.89
CA ILE A 36 9.82 -7.17 7.04
C ILE A 36 10.50 -6.41 5.90
N LYS A 37 9.73 -5.67 5.10
CA LYS A 37 10.24 -4.86 3.98
C LYS A 37 9.18 -3.85 3.49
N LYS A 38 9.59 -2.91 2.65
CA LYS A 38 8.67 -2.06 1.87
C LYS A 38 8.17 -2.82 0.63
N ARG A 39 6.95 -2.52 0.18
CA ARG A 39 6.41 -3.04 -1.09
C ARG A 39 7.09 -2.39 -2.29
N PHE A 40 7.38 -1.09 -2.19
CA PHE A 40 7.90 -0.24 -3.26
C PHE A 40 9.00 0.69 -2.73
N SER A 41 9.63 1.46 -3.63
CA SER A 41 10.56 2.53 -3.24
C SER A 41 9.81 3.69 -2.58
N ASP A 42 10.52 4.52 -1.82
CA ASP A 42 9.92 5.65 -1.09
C ASP A 42 9.28 6.65 -2.05
N GLU A 43 9.91 6.92 -3.20
CA GLU A 43 9.39 7.83 -4.22
C GLU A 43 8.06 7.36 -4.80
N LEU A 44 7.91 6.04 -5.01
CA LEU A 44 6.66 5.48 -5.53
C LEU A 44 5.57 5.45 -4.46
N ILE A 45 5.93 5.20 -3.21
CA ILE A 45 5.00 5.26 -2.07
C ILE A 45 4.42 6.67 -1.96
N ASP A 46 5.26 7.70 -2.01
CA ASP A 46 4.82 9.09 -1.93
C ASP A 46 3.88 9.46 -3.09
N LYS A 47 4.21 9.02 -4.32
CA LYS A 47 3.32 9.21 -5.48
C LYS A 47 1.97 8.53 -5.29
N LEU A 48 1.95 7.28 -4.82
CA LEU A 48 0.71 6.52 -4.61
C LEU A 48 -0.16 7.15 -3.50
N LEU A 49 0.47 7.62 -2.43
CA LEU A 49 -0.20 8.32 -1.32
C LEU A 49 -0.74 9.70 -1.72
N ALA A 50 -0.07 10.40 -2.64
CA ALA A 50 -0.57 11.65 -3.21
C ALA A 50 -1.72 11.40 -4.19
N MET A 51 -1.62 10.35 -4.99
CA MET A 51 -2.60 9.98 -6.01
C MET A 51 -3.94 9.51 -5.40
N LYS A 52 -3.88 8.78 -4.27
CA LYS A 52 -5.03 8.14 -3.59
C LYS A 52 -6.03 7.56 -4.58
N TRP A 53 -5.54 6.68 -5.46
CA TRP A 53 -6.35 6.14 -6.56
C TRP A 53 -7.62 5.41 -6.08
N TRP A 54 -7.66 4.96 -4.82
CA TRP A 54 -8.84 4.38 -4.18
C TRP A 54 -9.97 5.40 -3.91
N ASP A 55 -9.67 6.70 -3.90
CA ASP A 55 -10.65 7.79 -3.76
C ASP A 55 -11.19 8.27 -5.12
N TRP A 56 -10.71 7.71 -6.24
CA TRP A 56 -11.15 8.11 -7.57
C TRP A 56 -12.57 7.64 -7.90
N PRO A 57 -13.26 8.31 -8.85
CA PRO A 57 -14.50 7.80 -9.40
C PRO A 57 -14.30 6.40 -9.98
N ALA A 58 -15.24 5.49 -9.71
CA ALA A 58 -15.15 4.09 -10.13
C ALA A 58 -14.81 3.94 -11.62
N ARG A 59 -15.39 4.79 -12.49
CA ARG A 59 -15.10 4.78 -13.93
C ARG A 59 -13.61 4.97 -14.24
N LYS A 60 -12.95 5.93 -13.57
CA LYS A 60 -11.51 6.17 -13.74
C LYS A 60 -10.70 4.95 -13.29
N ILE A 61 -11.12 4.27 -12.20
CA ILE A 61 -10.48 3.04 -11.74
C ILE A 61 -10.61 1.94 -12.80
N PHE A 62 -11.82 1.74 -13.35
CA PHE A 62 -12.08 0.75 -14.40
C PHE A 62 -11.26 0.99 -15.66
N ASP A 63 -11.16 2.24 -16.11
CA ASP A 63 -10.40 2.62 -17.31
C ASP A 63 -8.88 2.38 -17.14
N HIS A 64 -8.39 2.36 -15.89
CA HIS A 64 -6.97 2.13 -15.56
C HIS A 64 -6.67 0.78 -14.89
N LEU A 65 -7.61 -0.18 -14.91
CA LEU A 65 -7.44 -1.48 -14.26
C LEU A 65 -6.21 -2.25 -14.75
N GLU A 66 -5.95 -2.23 -16.06
CA GLU A 66 -4.78 -2.90 -16.63
C GLU A 66 -3.49 -2.39 -15.98
N THR A 67 -3.37 -1.08 -15.79
CA THR A 67 -2.22 -0.47 -15.15
C THR A 67 -2.16 -0.79 -13.66
N LEU A 68 -3.27 -0.64 -12.92
CA LEU A 68 -3.33 -0.87 -11.47
C LEU A 68 -3.07 -2.32 -11.07
N CYS A 69 -3.46 -3.27 -11.93
CA CYS A 69 -3.23 -4.70 -11.71
C CYS A 69 -1.94 -5.23 -12.35
N SER A 70 -1.19 -4.38 -13.07
CA SER A 70 0.10 -4.77 -13.63
C SER A 70 1.20 -4.72 -12.57
N GLY A 71 2.19 -5.61 -12.70
CA GLY A 71 3.45 -5.52 -11.94
C GLY A 71 4.42 -4.47 -12.48
N ASP A 72 4.04 -3.74 -13.54
CA ASP A 72 4.86 -2.74 -14.20
C ASP A 72 4.61 -1.37 -13.58
N LEU A 73 5.50 -1.00 -12.66
CA LEU A 73 5.40 0.23 -11.88
C LEU A 73 5.64 1.49 -12.74
N THR A 74 6.23 1.35 -13.93
CA THR A 74 6.45 2.49 -14.84
C THR A 74 5.14 3.01 -15.43
N LYS A 75 4.16 2.13 -15.61
CA LYS A 75 2.85 2.50 -16.15
C LYS A 75 2.03 3.35 -15.18
N ILE A 76 2.28 3.24 -13.87
CA ILE A 76 1.62 4.02 -12.83
C ILE A 76 1.97 5.51 -12.96
N GLU A 77 3.19 5.82 -13.43
CA GLU A 77 3.63 7.20 -13.62
C GLU A 77 2.90 7.93 -14.76
N GLY A 78 2.29 7.17 -15.69
CA GLY A 78 1.54 7.70 -16.82
C GLY A 78 0.07 7.99 -16.54
N ILE A 79 -0.45 7.71 -15.35
CA ILE A 79 -1.85 7.96 -15.02
C ILE A 79 -2.03 9.42 -14.57
N GLN A 80 -2.66 10.25 -15.43
CA GLN A 80 -3.15 11.59 -15.07
C GLN A 80 -4.61 11.55 -14.56
#